data_AF-J2JV79-F1
#
_entry.id   AF-J2JV79-F1
#
_cell.length_a   1.000
_cell.length_b   1.000
_cell.length_c   1.000
_cell.angle_alpha   90.00
_cell.angle_beta   90.00
_cell.angle_gamma   90.00
#
_symmetry.space_group_name_H-M   'P 1'
#
loop_
_entity.id
_entity.type
_entity.pdbx_description
1 polymer ?
#
loop_
_entity_poly.entity_id
_entity_poly.type
_entity_poly.pdbx_seq_one_letter_code
_entity_poly.pdbx_strand_id
1 'polypeptide(L)'
;MFTNTGTISFYLYLVFILISIISTVIIYRFLKKGTLESEKLDKLIDFFKTVVFTTAIGTVALIITDLFKEREQDVKELEYFDKYVQEVKDVNGQGRLQLSKYLSIVAPSGEMKDSWTNYYKEVQKDYNEYLKAQQALKNDTLPNITKEQLIKRVENQEKVQLFENPLTNINNNDEWYIVAGGDPKINEANFELEKAIKINANSTIIKKGNSFRTVLVGYSSKTEAEKYLQEVKQKINKTAYIVNKNSWCRQLENGDECLICK
;
A
#
# COMPACT_ATOMS: atom_id res chain seq x y z
N MET A 1 -28.63 5.55 -9.02
CA MET A 1 -27.19 5.27 -9.21
C MET A 1 -26.97 5.18 -10.71
N PHE A 2 -26.60 6.28 -11.36
CA PHE A 2 -26.23 6.20 -12.77
C PHE A 2 -24.82 5.64 -12.84
N THR A 3 -24.70 4.44 -13.38
CA THR A 3 -23.46 3.75 -13.71
C THR A 3 -22.66 4.58 -14.70
N ASN A 4 -21.40 4.90 -14.34
CA ASN A 4 -20.40 5.61 -15.13
C ASN A 4 -20.86 6.93 -15.77
N THR A 5 -20.43 8.04 -15.15
CA THR A 5 -20.52 9.40 -15.69
C THR A 5 -19.96 9.50 -17.11
N GLY A 6 -18.88 8.77 -17.43
CA GLY A 6 -18.33 8.68 -18.78
C GLY A 6 -19.33 8.16 -19.82
N THR A 7 -20.14 7.15 -19.49
CA THR A 7 -21.19 6.64 -20.40
C THR A 7 -22.30 7.65 -20.62
N ILE A 8 -22.71 8.39 -19.60
CA ILE A 8 -23.76 9.42 -19.71
C ILE A 8 -23.28 10.56 -20.60
N SER A 9 -22.06 11.05 -20.36
CA SER A 9 -21.42 12.07 -21.19
C SER A 9 -21.33 11.58 -22.65
N PHE A 10 -20.89 10.34 -22.87
CA PHE A 10 -20.82 9.74 -24.20
C PHE A 10 -22.18 9.71 -24.92
N TYR A 11 -23.25 9.29 -24.25
CA TYR A 11 -24.60 9.30 -24.83
C TYR A 11 -25.09 10.71 -25.14
N LEU A 12 -24.84 11.69 -24.26
CA LEU A 12 -25.17 13.09 -24.52
C LEU A 12 -24.44 13.62 -25.76
N TYR A 13 -23.15 13.31 -25.91
CA TYR A 13 -22.38 13.69 -27.09
C TYR A 13 -22.89 13.02 -28.37
N LEU A 14 -23.27 11.75 -28.28
CA LEU A 14 -23.84 11.01 -29.41
C LEU A 14 -25.17 11.64 -29.87
N VAL A 15 -25.99 12.13 -28.93
CA VAL A 15 -27.21 12.90 -29.23
C VAL A 15 -26.89 14.20 -29.97
N PHE A 16 -25.88 14.96 -29.56
CA PHE A 16 -25.48 16.18 -30.27
C PHE A 16 -25.01 15.89 -31.71
N ILE A 17 -24.23 14.82 -31.90
CA ILE A 17 -23.81 14.36 -33.23
C ILE A 17 -25.03 13.99 -34.08
N LEU A 18 -26.00 13.25 -33.52
CA LEU A 18 -27.23 12.90 -34.21
C LEU A 18 -28.05 14.14 -34.62
N ILE A 19 -28.18 15.14 -33.75
CA ILE A 19 -28.86 16.40 -34.06
C ILE A 19 -28.17 17.11 -35.24
N SER A 20 -26.85 17.17 -35.26
CA SER A 20 -26.09 17.73 -36.40
C SER A 20 -26.33 16.97 -37.70
N ILE A 21 -26.33 15.63 -37.67
CA ILE A 21 -26.60 14.80 -38.86
C ILE A 21 -28.02 15.04 -39.37
N ILE A 22 -29.02 15.00 -38.47
CA ILE A 22 -30.43 15.24 -38.80
C ILE A 22 -30.61 16.61 -39.44
N SER A 23 -29.98 17.64 -38.87
CA SER A 23 -30.09 19.00 -39.41
C SER A 23 -29.41 19.13 -40.78
N THR A 24 -28.29 18.44 -41.03
CA THR A 24 -27.70 18.31 -42.37
C THR A 24 -28.67 17.68 -43.38
N VAL A 25 -29.36 16.61 -42.99
CA VAL A 25 -30.34 15.90 -43.84
C VAL A 25 -31.55 16.79 -44.15
N ILE A 26 -32.00 17.57 -43.17
CA ILE A 26 -33.10 18.54 -43.35
C ILE A 26 -32.71 19.61 -44.38
N ILE A 27 -31.50 20.19 -44.25
CA ILE A 27 -30.98 21.18 -45.20
C ILE A 27 -30.89 20.58 -46.62
N TYR A 28 -30.36 19.36 -46.75
CA TYR A 28 -30.31 18.64 -48.03
C TYR A 28 -31.70 18.42 -48.66
N ARG A 29 -32.72 18.15 -47.85
CA ARG A 29 -34.11 18.04 -48.33
C ARG A 29 -34.67 19.38 -48.80
N PHE A 30 -34.38 20.47 -48.11
CA PHE A 30 -34.81 21.81 -48.51
C PHE A 30 -34.16 22.24 -49.83
N LEU A 31 -32.88 21.95 -49.99
CA LEU A 31 -32.10 22.06 -51.23
C LEU A 31 -32.78 21.36 -52.41
N LYS A 32 -33.11 20.07 -52.24
CA LYS A 32 -33.74 19.26 -53.29
C LYS A 32 -35.13 19.79 -53.69
N LYS A 33 -35.83 20.49 -52.79
CA LYS A 33 -37.15 21.10 -53.07
C LYS A 33 -37.07 22.47 -53.75
N GLY A 34 -35.88 23.03 -53.98
CA GLY A 34 -35.70 24.27 -54.75
C GLY A 34 -36.27 25.54 -54.11
N THR A 35 -36.41 25.56 -52.78
CA THR A 35 -37.10 26.64 -52.03
C THR A 35 -36.17 27.72 -51.48
N LEU A 36 -34.88 27.70 -51.83
CA LEU A 36 -33.84 28.57 -51.27
C LEU A 36 -33.03 29.27 -52.35
N GLU A 37 -32.85 30.58 -52.20
CA GLU A 37 -31.92 31.39 -53.00
C GLU A 37 -30.47 30.91 -52.77
N SER A 38 -29.72 30.73 -53.87
CA SER A 38 -28.35 30.20 -53.88
C SER A 38 -27.39 30.93 -52.93
N GLU A 39 -27.55 32.24 -52.75
CA GLU A 39 -26.65 33.05 -51.92
C GLU A 39 -26.91 32.87 -50.41
N LYS A 40 -28.19 32.69 -50.02
CA LYS A 40 -28.55 32.37 -48.63
C LYS A 40 -28.14 30.95 -48.29
N LEU A 41 -28.21 30.05 -49.26
CA LEU A 41 -27.82 28.66 -49.12
C LEU A 41 -26.33 28.51 -48.79
N ASP A 42 -25.44 29.19 -49.52
CA ASP A 42 -23.99 29.09 -49.28
C ASP A 42 -23.61 29.57 -47.86
N LYS A 43 -24.18 30.71 -47.43
CA LYS A 43 -23.98 31.21 -46.05
C LYS A 43 -24.48 30.23 -44.99
N LEU A 44 -25.60 29.55 -45.26
CA LEU A 44 -26.19 28.57 -44.35
C LEU A 44 -25.32 27.30 -44.27
N ILE A 45 -24.78 26.84 -45.41
CA ILE A 45 -23.84 25.71 -45.48
C ILE A 45 -22.56 26.03 -44.70
N ASP A 46 -21.99 27.22 -44.88
CA ASP A 46 -20.76 27.59 -44.19
C ASP A 46 -20.97 27.75 -42.68
N PHE A 47 -22.07 28.38 -42.24
CA PHE A 47 -22.44 28.39 -40.84
C PHE A 47 -22.57 26.97 -40.28
N PHE A 48 -23.22 26.07 -41.03
CA PHE A 48 -23.40 24.69 -40.61
C PHE A 48 -22.10 23.91 -40.50
N LYS A 49 -21.18 24.07 -41.48
CA LYS A 49 -19.83 23.49 -41.42
C LYS A 49 -19.09 23.96 -40.16
N THR A 50 -19.14 25.25 -39.85
CA THR A 50 -18.48 25.81 -38.66
C THR A 50 -19.07 25.24 -37.38
N VAL A 51 -20.40 25.12 -37.27
CA VAL A 51 -21.08 24.53 -36.11
C VAL A 51 -20.71 23.05 -35.95
N VAL A 52 -20.72 22.27 -37.03
CA VAL A 52 -20.35 20.84 -36.98
C VAL A 52 -18.89 20.67 -36.59
N PHE A 53 -17.97 21.43 -37.18
CA PHE A 53 -16.54 21.34 -36.85
C PHE A 53 -16.26 21.71 -35.39
N THR A 54 -16.82 22.82 -34.90
CA THR A 54 -16.63 23.26 -33.51
C THR A 54 -17.25 22.28 -32.52
N THR A 55 -18.44 21.74 -32.82
CA THR A 55 -19.10 20.73 -32.00
C THR A 55 -18.31 19.42 -31.96
N ALA A 56 -17.79 18.96 -33.10
CA ALA A 56 -16.99 17.74 -33.18
C ALA A 56 -15.68 17.86 -32.40
N ILE A 57 -14.95 18.97 -32.59
CA ILE A 57 -13.69 19.22 -31.85
C ILE A 57 -13.96 19.34 -30.35
N GLY A 58 -14.99 20.09 -29.95
CA GLY A 58 -15.38 20.24 -28.55
C GLY A 58 -15.75 18.90 -27.91
N THR A 59 -16.50 18.07 -28.62
CA THR A 59 -16.87 16.72 -28.16
C THR A 59 -15.64 15.83 -27.94
N VAL A 60 -14.73 15.77 -28.91
CA VAL A 60 -13.50 14.98 -28.80
C VAL A 60 -12.64 15.47 -27.64
N ALA A 61 -12.48 16.79 -27.50
CA ALA A 61 -11.71 17.38 -26.40
C ALA A 61 -12.31 17.03 -25.02
N LEU A 62 -13.65 17.04 -24.90
CA LEU A 62 -14.32 16.67 -23.65
C LEU A 62 -14.19 15.18 -23.34
N ILE A 63 -14.35 14.30 -24.33
CA ILE A 63 -14.12 12.85 -24.15
C ILE A 63 -12.69 12.58 -23.68
N ILE A 64 -11.69 13.21 -24.32
CA ILE A 64 -10.28 13.06 -23.93
C ILE A 64 -10.07 13.58 -22.49
N THR A 65 -10.66 14.72 -22.16
CA THR A 65 -10.54 15.31 -20.81
C THR A 65 -11.15 14.41 -19.74
N ASP A 66 -12.34 13.85 -20.00
CA ASP A 66 -13.01 12.94 -19.08
C ASP A 66 -12.20 11.64 -18.92
N LEU A 67 -11.62 11.11 -19.99
CA LEU A 67 -10.76 9.92 -19.94
C LEU A 67 -9.46 10.16 -19.17
N PHE A 68 -8.86 11.35 -19.28
CA PHE A 68 -7.72 11.74 -18.44
C PHE A 68 -8.10 11.89 -16.97
N LYS A 69 -9.28 12.45 -16.68
CA LYS A 69 -9.78 12.55 -15.29
C LYS A 69 -10.02 11.18 -14.67
N GLU A 70 -10.62 10.24 -15.41
CA GLU A 70 -10.80 8.86 -14.96
C GLU A 70 -9.45 8.22 -14.64
N ARG A 71 -8.45 8.32 -15.52
CA ARG A 71 -7.10 7.80 -15.24
C ARG A 71 -6.41 8.47 -14.05
N GLU A 72 -6.56 9.79 -13.90
CA GLU A 72 -6.00 10.49 -12.75
C GLU A 72 -6.67 10.05 -11.45
N GLN A 73 -7.98 9.79 -11.50
CA GLN A 73 -8.71 9.21 -10.38
C GLN A 73 -8.24 7.78 -10.09
N ASP A 74 -8.08 6.93 -11.09
CA ASP A 74 -7.57 5.55 -10.92
C ASP A 74 -6.18 5.54 -10.28
N VAL A 75 -5.28 6.44 -10.72
CA VAL A 75 -3.93 6.57 -10.14
C VAL A 75 -4.01 7.02 -8.68
N LYS A 76 -4.85 8.01 -8.37
CA LYS A 76 -5.06 8.44 -6.97
C LYS A 76 -5.63 7.32 -6.13
N GLU A 77 -6.61 6.58 -6.64
CA GLU A 77 -7.17 5.42 -5.97
C GLU A 77 -6.08 4.38 -5.66
N LEU A 78 -5.21 4.05 -6.64
CA LEU A 78 -4.06 3.16 -6.45
C LEU A 78 -3.05 3.68 -5.40
N GLU A 79 -2.75 4.98 -5.37
CA GLU A 79 -1.89 5.57 -4.34
C GLU A 79 -2.52 5.50 -2.95
N TYR A 80 -3.84 5.71 -2.85
CA TYR A 80 -4.58 5.51 -1.60
C TYR A 80 -4.58 4.03 -1.19
N PHE A 81 -4.74 3.11 -2.15
CA PHE A 81 -4.67 1.68 -1.90
C PHE A 81 -3.33 1.23 -1.35
N ASP A 82 -2.21 1.72 -1.90
CA ASP A 82 -0.88 1.32 -1.42
C ASP A 82 -0.74 1.60 0.08
N LYS A 83 -1.26 2.74 0.57
CA LYS A 83 -1.29 3.07 2.01
C LYS A 83 -2.09 2.05 2.82
N TYR A 84 -3.30 1.71 2.40
CA TYR A 84 -4.14 0.73 3.11
C TYR A 84 -3.59 -0.70 3.02
N VAL A 85 -2.93 -1.05 1.90
CA VAL A 85 -2.29 -2.35 1.73
C VAL A 85 -1.14 -2.52 2.73
N GLN A 86 -0.35 -1.49 3.02
CA GLN A 86 0.65 -1.55 4.09
C GLN A 86 -0.02 -1.77 5.46
N GLU A 87 -1.09 -1.04 5.76
CA GLU A 87 -1.83 -1.22 7.02
C GLU A 87 -2.42 -2.64 7.16
N VAL A 88 -2.93 -3.24 6.07
CA VAL A 88 -3.44 -4.62 6.07
C VAL A 88 -2.33 -5.66 6.26
N LYS A 89 -1.12 -5.40 5.76
CA LYS A 89 0.03 -6.31 5.85
C LYS A 89 0.56 -6.44 7.28
N ASP A 90 0.54 -5.34 8.03
CA ASP A 90 1.17 -5.22 9.34
C ASP A 90 0.27 -5.65 10.50
N VAL A 91 -1.03 -5.81 10.26
CA VAL A 91 -2.00 -6.20 11.28
C VAL A 91 -2.19 -7.73 11.36
N ASN A 92 -2.42 -8.22 12.58
CA ASN A 92 -2.86 -9.59 12.81
C ASN A 92 -4.24 -9.86 12.18
N GLY A 93 -4.67 -11.13 12.12
CA GLY A 93 -5.94 -11.50 11.49
C GLY A 93 -7.18 -10.81 12.06
N GLN A 94 -7.18 -10.43 13.36
CA GLN A 94 -8.27 -9.64 13.92
C GLN A 94 -8.30 -8.22 13.38
N GLY A 95 -7.14 -7.55 13.33
CA GLY A 95 -7.02 -6.23 12.70
C GLY A 95 -7.41 -6.29 11.22
N ARG A 96 -6.98 -7.33 10.50
CA ARG A 96 -7.35 -7.58 9.10
C ARG A 96 -8.86 -7.73 8.92
N LEU A 97 -9.54 -8.45 9.82
CA LEU A 97 -10.99 -8.60 9.81
C LEU A 97 -11.71 -7.27 10.05
N GLN A 98 -11.27 -6.48 11.04
CA GLN A 98 -11.87 -5.19 11.36
C GLN A 98 -11.67 -4.17 10.23
N LEU A 99 -10.46 -4.12 9.67
CA LEU A 99 -10.11 -3.20 8.59
C LEU A 99 -10.87 -3.55 7.30
N SER A 100 -10.89 -4.81 6.90
CA SER A 100 -11.66 -5.25 5.73
C SER A 100 -13.16 -5.03 5.92
N LYS A 101 -13.71 -5.25 7.12
CA LYS A 101 -15.10 -4.92 7.44
C LYS A 101 -15.37 -3.43 7.29
N TYR A 102 -14.52 -2.58 7.86
CA TYR A 102 -14.67 -1.12 7.77
C TYR A 102 -14.63 -0.66 6.32
N LEU A 103 -13.60 -1.06 5.56
CA LEU A 103 -13.42 -0.67 4.16
C LEU A 103 -14.54 -1.19 3.25
N SER A 104 -15.08 -2.39 3.50
CA SER A 104 -16.25 -2.88 2.75
C SER A 104 -17.49 -1.99 2.89
N ILE A 105 -17.59 -1.23 3.98
CA ILE A 105 -18.70 -0.32 4.25
C ILE A 105 -18.42 1.07 3.66
N VAL A 106 -17.24 1.63 3.97
CA VAL A 106 -16.91 3.03 3.68
C VAL A 106 -16.28 3.27 2.31
N ALA A 107 -15.83 2.23 1.62
CA ALA A 107 -15.22 2.38 0.29
C ALA A 107 -16.19 3.03 -0.71
N PRO A 108 -15.67 3.88 -1.63
CA PRO A 108 -16.44 4.45 -2.72
C PRO A 108 -17.15 3.35 -3.54
N SER A 109 -18.40 3.61 -3.95
CA SER A 109 -19.17 2.67 -4.78
C SER A 109 -18.46 2.37 -6.11
N GLY A 110 -18.51 1.12 -6.56
CA GLY A 110 -17.83 0.65 -7.77
C GLY A 110 -16.95 -0.57 -7.46
N GLU A 111 -15.99 -0.84 -8.34
CA GLU A 111 -15.10 -2.01 -8.24
C GLU A 111 -14.31 -2.06 -6.92
N MET A 112 -13.99 -0.88 -6.38
CA MET A 112 -13.28 -0.70 -5.12
C MET A 112 -14.07 -1.26 -3.92
N LYS A 113 -15.34 -0.87 -3.79
CA LYS A 113 -16.22 -1.41 -2.74
C LYS A 113 -16.48 -2.90 -2.91
N ASP A 114 -16.63 -3.36 -4.15
CA ASP A 114 -16.87 -4.78 -4.44
C ASP A 114 -15.64 -5.62 -4.05
N SER A 115 -14.44 -5.14 -4.35
CA SER A 115 -13.17 -5.77 -3.97
C SER A 115 -13.01 -5.90 -2.45
N TRP A 116 -13.24 -4.83 -1.69
CA TRP A 116 -13.20 -4.89 -0.22
C TRP A 116 -14.29 -5.78 0.37
N THR A 117 -15.48 -5.79 -0.23
CA THR A 117 -16.58 -6.66 0.21
C THR A 117 -16.23 -8.13 0.00
N ASN A 118 -15.63 -8.46 -1.14
CA ASN A 118 -15.20 -9.83 -1.42
C ASN A 118 -14.02 -10.24 -0.53
N TYR A 119 -13.05 -9.35 -0.34
CA TYR A 119 -11.95 -9.60 0.58
C TYR A 119 -12.42 -9.82 2.02
N TYR A 120 -13.35 -9.00 2.52
CA TYR A 120 -13.96 -9.18 3.83
C TYR A 120 -14.63 -10.55 3.98
N LYS A 121 -15.34 -11.04 2.95
CA LYS A 121 -15.97 -12.38 2.98
C LYS A 121 -14.92 -13.49 3.14
N GLU A 122 -13.80 -13.41 2.42
CA GLU A 122 -12.72 -14.38 2.54
C GLU A 122 -12.08 -14.33 3.94
N VAL A 123 -11.74 -13.14 4.44
CA VAL A 123 -11.17 -12.99 5.81
C VAL A 123 -12.15 -13.46 6.88
N GLN A 124 -13.45 -13.25 6.68
CA GLN A 124 -14.50 -13.75 7.58
C GLN A 124 -14.58 -15.27 7.58
N LYS A 125 -14.39 -15.92 6.42
CA LYS A 125 -14.30 -17.38 6.32
C LYS A 125 -13.09 -17.90 7.09
N ASP A 126 -11.91 -17.29 6.91
CA ASP A 126 -10.69 -17.65 7.64
C ASP A 126 -10.89 -17.51 9.16
N TYR A 127 -11.55 -16.43 9.60
CA TYR A 127 -11.87 -16.21 11.01
C TYR A 127 -12.76 -17.31 11.59
N ASN A 128 -13.77 -17.76 10.84
CA ASN A 128 -14.64 -18.85 11.26
C ASN A 128 -13.87 -20.18 11.38
N GLU A 129 -12.92 -20.43 10.49
CA GLU A 129 -12.05 -21.60 10.56
C GLU A 129 -11.09 -21.52 11.76
N TYR A 130 -10.53 -20.33 12.03
CA TYR A 130 -9.74 -20.03 13.21
C TYR A 130 -10.51 -20.33 14.51
N LEU A 131 -11.77 -19.88 14.63
CA LEU A 131 -12.57 -20.14 15.83
C LEU A 131 -12.80 -21.64 16.06
N LYS A 132 -13.07 -22.40 14.99
CA LYS A 132 -13.22 -23.86 15.06
C LYS A 132 -11.92 -24.54 15.48
N ALA A 133 -10.79 -24.14 14.92
CA ALA A 133 -9.47 -24.66 15.26
C ALA A 133 -9.12 -24.37 16.73
N GLN A 134 -9.38 -23.15 17.21
CA GLN A 134 -9.13 -22.77 18.60
C GLN A 134 -10.00 -23.57 19.59
N GLN A 135 -11.28 -23.78 19.26
CA GLN A 135 -12.18 -24.61 20.07
C GLN A 135 -11.72 -26.07 20.10
N ALA A 136 -11.30 -26.62 18.95
CA ALA A 136 -10.78 -27.97 18.86
C ALA A 136 -9.52 -28.17 19.72
N LEU A 137 -8.60 -27.19 19.73
CA LEU A 137 -7.40 -27.21 20.58
C LEU A 137 -7.72 -27.11 22.08
N LYS A 138 -8.71 -26.30 22.46
CA LYS A 138 -9.15 -26.16 23.86
C LYS A 138 -9.79 -27.43 24.41
N ASN A 139 -10.51 -28.18 23.56
CA ASN A 139 -11.19 -29.42 23.95
C ASN A 139 -10.28 -30.66 23.91
N ASP A 140 -9.01 -30.50 23.52
CA ASP A 140 -8.06 -31.60 23.32
C ASP A 140 -7.36 -31.99 24.65
N THR A 141 -8.14 -32.54 25.57
CA THR A 141 -7.68 -33.11 26.84
C THR A 141 -7.69 -34.64 26.78
N LEU A 142 -6.69 -35.25 26.13
CA LEU A 142 -6.51 -36.71 26.14
C LEU A 142 -5.08 -37.11 26.48
N PRO A 143 -4.86 -38.03 27.45
CA PRO A 143 -3.53 -38.47 27.88
C PRO A 143 -2.86 -39.46 26.90
N ASN A 144 -3.55 -39.92 25.86
CA ASN A 144 -3.02 -40.88 24.88
C ASN A 144 -3.45 -40.47 23.46
N ILE A 145 -2.57 -39.77 22.74
CA ILE A 145 -2.86 -39.16 21.44
C ILE A 145 -2.49 -40.12 20.31
N THR A 146 -3.45 -40.43 19.44
CA THR A 146 -3.23 -41.20 18.20
C THR A 146 -2.51 -40.34 17.16
N LYS A 147 -1.73 -40.93 16.24
CA LYS A 147 -1.02 -40.20 15.16
C LYS A 147 -1.93 -39.27 14.35
N GLU A 148 -3.16 -39.68 14.05
CA GLU A 148 -4.14 -38.87 13.34
C GLU A 148 -4.62 -37.65 14.14
N GLN A 149 -4.74 -37.79 15.46
CA GLN A 149 -5.08 -36.69 16.36
C GLN A 149 -3.91 -35.70 16.47
N LEU A 150 -2.66 -36.21 16.44
CA LEU A 150 -1.46 -35.38 16.40
C LEU A 150 -1.42 -34.52 15.12
N ILE A 151 -1.72 -35.11 13.96
CA ILE A 151 -1.78 -34.37 12.68
C ILE A 151 -2.85 -33.28 12.74
N LYS A 152 -4.07 -33.61 13.19
CA LYS A 152 -5.15 -32.63 13.35
C LYS A 152 -4.80 -31.50 14.32
N ARG A 153 -4.06 -31.81 15.39
CA ARG A 153 -3.58 -30.80 16.33
C ARG A 153 -2.60 -29.84 15.66
N VAL A 154 -1.65 -30.36 14.90
CA VAL A 154 -0.69 -29.55 14.13
C VAL A 154 -1.42 -28.68 13.10
N GLU A 155 -2.35 -29.25 12.33
CA GLU A 155 -3.16 -28.50 11.35
C GLU A 155 -3.97 -27.38 12.02
N ASN A 156 -4.58 -27.64 13.18
CA ASN A 156 -5.33 -26.63 13.91
C ASN A 156 -4.39 -25.54 14.49
N GLN A 157 -3.19 -25.90 14.95
CA GLN A 157 -2.18 -24.94 15.39
C GLN A 157 -1.70 -24.06 14.23
N GLU A 158 -1.46 -24.64 13.05
CA GLU A 158 -1.08 -23.89 11.85
C GLU A 158 -2.18 -22.90 11.44
N LYS A 159 -3.45 -23.32 11.44
CA LYS A 159 -4.59 -22.41 11.16
C LYS A 159 -4.67 -21.26 12.15
N VAL A 160 -4.42 -21.52 13.43
CA VAL A 160 -4.38 -20.48 14.45
C VAL A 160 -3.23 -19.51 14.19
N GLN A 161 -2.02 -20.01 13.94
CA GLN A 161 -0.86 -19.18 13.65
C GLN A 161 -1.02 -18.36 12.37
N LEU A 162 -1.54 -18.95 11.28
CA LEU A 162 -1.78 -18.26 10.02
C LEU A 162 -2.76 -17.10 10.17
N PHE A 163 -3.76 -17.23 11.04
CA PHE A 163 -4.69 -16.15 11.31
C PHE A 163 -4.12 -15.11 12.28
N GLU A 164 -3.44 -15.52 13.34
CA GLU A 164 -2.88 -14.60 14.34
C GLU A 164 -1.67 -13.81 13.82
N ASN A 165 -0.93 -14.34 12.86
CA ASN A 165 0.22 -13.66 12.30
C ASN A 165 -0.17 -12.60 11.25
N PRO A 166 0.60 -11.50 11.15
CA PRO A 166 0.48 -10.57 10.03
C PRO A 166 0.77 -11.25 8.69
N LEU A 167 0.22 -10.70 7.59
CA LEU A 167 0.38 -11.30 6.24
C LEU A 167 1.81 -11.22 5.74
N THR A 168 2.50 -10.15 6.11
CA THR A 168 3.95 -10.09 5.97
C THR A 168 4.54 -10.62 7.26
N ASN A 169 5.38 -11.65 7.13
CA ASN A 169 6.42 -11.92 8.12
C ASN A 169 7.41 -10.75 8.06
N ILE A 170 6.99 -9.56 8.51
CA ILE A 170 7.92 -8.61 9.11
C ILE A 170 8.29 -9.29 10.42
N ASN A 171 9.16 -10.28 10.29
CA ASN A 171 10.24 -10.42 11.23
C ASN A 171 10.76 -8.99 11.44
N ASN A 172 10.33 -8.35 12.53
CA ASN A 172 11.00 -7.19 13.12
C ASN A 172 12.45 -7.53 13.55
N ASN A 173 13.04 -8.56 12.95
CA ASN A 173 14.33 -9.12 13.24
C ASN A 173 15.37 -8.62 12.22
N ASP A 174 15.01 -8.11 11.04
CA ASP A 174 15.98 -7.45 10.16
C ASP A 174 16.24 -5.99 10.56
N GLU A 175 16.45 -5.80 11.86
CA GLU A 175 16.99 -4.55 12.38
C GLU A 175 18.46 -4.45 11.97
N TRP A 176 18.87 -3.28 11.51
CA TRP A 176 20.24 -2.97 11.15
C TRP A 176 20.85 -2.04 12.19
N TYR A 177 22.13 -2.26 12.46
CA TYR A 177 22.91 -1.49 13.40
C TYR A 177 24.04 -0.78 12.68
N ILE A 178 24.38 0.42 13.17
CA ILE A 178 25.67 1.04 12.85
C ILE A 178 26.56 0.88 14.08
N VAL A 179 27.64 0.11 13.93
CA VAL A 179 28.67 -0.01 14.96
C VAL A 179 29.60 1.18 14.79
N ALA A 180 29.50 2.15 15.70
CA ALA A 180 30.25 3.39 15.65
C ALA A 180 31.68 3.23 16.15
N GLY A 181 31.92 2.32 17.10
CA GLY A 181 33.26 2.06 17.63
C GLY A 181 33.27 0.92 18.61
N GLY A 182 34.41 0.74 19.29
CA GLY A 182 34.38 -0.11 20.45
C GLY A 182 35.68 -0.21 21.21
N ASP A 183 35.50 -0.22 22.52
CA ASP A 183 36.53 0.03 23.50
C ASP A 183 36.64 -1.17 24.46
N PRO A 184 37.81 -1.35 25.10
CA PRO A 184 37.98 -2.37 26.13
C PRO A 184 37.27 -2.01 27.44
N LYS A 185 36.95 -0.73 27.67
CA LYS A 185 36.33 -0.23 28.89
C LYS A 185 35.04 0.53 28.60
N ILE A 186 34.03 0.37 29.45
CA ILE A 186 32.73 1.01 29.29
C ILE A 186 32.80 2.54 29.35
N ASN A 187 33.67 3.11 30.18
CA ASN A 187 33.83 4.56 30.30
C ASN A 187 34.34 5.21 29.00
N GLU A 188 35.16 4.51 28.23
CA GLU A 188 35.65 4.96 26.93
C GLU A 188 34.50 4.89 25.90
N ALA A 189 33.74 3.80 25.90
CA ALA A 189 32.55 3.66 25.04
C ALA A 189 31.46 4.71 25.36
N ASN A 190 31.30 5.12 26.62
CA ASN A 190 30.38 6.18 27.01
C ASN A 190 30.70 7.53 26.34
N PHE A 191 31.98 7.84 26.11
CA PHE A 191 32.38 9.06 25.41
C PHE A 191 31.96 9.05 23.93
N GLU A 192 32.00 7.89 23.27
CA GLU A 192 31.46 7.72 21.92
C GLU A 192 29.92 7.74 21.91
N LEU A 193 29.28 7.15 22.93
CA LEU A 193 27.83 7.12 23.08
C LEU A 193 27.23 8.53 23.16
N GLU A 194 27.85 9.45 23.90
CA GLU A 194 27.40 10.85 23.98
C GLU A 194 27.37 11.56 22.62
N LYS A 195 28.27 11.16 21.70
CA LYS A 195 28.27 11.65 20.32
C LYS A 195 27.23 10.93 19.47
N ALA A 196 27.07 9.62 19.67
CA ALA A 196 26.10 8.79 18.95
C ALA A 196 24.65 9.21 19.24
N ILE A 197 24.31 9.50 20.50
CA ILE A 197 22.97 9.95 20.92
C ILE A 197 22.55 11.25 20.20
N LYS A 198 23.51 12.12 19.85
CA LYS A 198 23.24 13.36 19.08
C LYS A 198 22.87 13.10 17.62
N ILE A 199 23.26 11.96 17.06
CA ILE A 199 22.91 11.52 15.70
C ILE A 199 21.64 10.67 15.74
N ASN A 200 21.57 9.74 16.68
CA ASN A 200 20.43 8.85 16.88
C ASN A 200 20.20 8.65 18.39
N ALA A 201 19.08 9.15 18.89
CA ALA A 201 18.74 9.11 20.31
C ALA A 201 18.64 7.69 20.89
N ASN A 202 18.39 6.68 20.04
CA ASN A 202 18.28 5.28 20.46
C ASN A 202 19.65 4.59 20.63
N SER A 203 20.76 5.30 20.40
CA SER A 203 22.11 4.73 20.52
C SER A 203 22.34 4.10 21.91
N THR A 204 23.08 3.00 21.93
CA THR A 204 23.35 2.25 23.16
C THR A 204 24.74 1.61 23.11
N ILE A 205 25.16 1.04 24.24
CA ILE A 205 26.37 0.23 24.34
C ILE A 205 25.98 -1.25 24.40
N ILE A 206 26.63 -2.05 23.54
CA ILE A 206 26.47 -3.50 23.52
C ILE A 206 27.85 -4.14 23.77
N LYS A 207 27.99 -4.86 24.88
CA LYS A 207 29.17 -5.69 25.15
C LYS A 207 29.15 -6.93 24.28
N LYS A 208 30.18 -7.11 23.45
CA LYS A 208 30.33 -8.28 22.58
C LYS A 208 31.74 -8.85 22.74
N GLY A 209 31.86 -10.02 23.37
CA GLY A 209 33.13 -10.56 23.82
C GLY A 209 33.79 -9.66 24.86
N ASN A 210 35.06 -9.30 24.65
CA ASN A 210 35.85 -8.46 25.56
C ASN A 210 35.84 -6.96 25.21
N SER A 211 34.87 -6.49 24.41
CA SER A 211 34.78 -5.10 23.99
C SER A 211 33.35 -4.56 24.09
N PHE A 212 33.23 -3.31 24.51
CA PHE A 212 32.02 -2.52 24.56
C PHE A 212 31.86 -1.78 23.24
N ARG A 213 30.77 -2.04 22.53
CA ARG A 213 30.50 -1.46 21.21
C ARG A 213 29.48 -0.35 21.34
N THR A 214 29.80 0.82 20.83
CA THR A 214 28.84 1.91 20.66
C THR A 214 28.02 1.62 19.41
N VAL A 215 26.70 1.48 19.55
CA VAL A 215 25.81 1.01 18.49
C VAL A 215 24.62 1.96 18.33
N LEU A 216 24.39 2.43 17.11
CA LEU A 216 23.14 3.10 16.73
C LEU A 216 22.16 2.03 16.26
N VAL A 217 21.00 1.95 16.91
CA VAL A 217 19.95 0.94 16.66
C VAL A 217 18.68 1.56 16.09
N GLY A 218 17.69 0.73 15.75
CA GLY A 218 16.38 1.19 15.27
C GLY A 218 16.29 1.42 13.75
N TYR A 219 17.24 0.92 12.95
CA TYR A 219 17.14 0.99 11.50
C TYR A 219 16.39 -0.22 10.94
N SER A 220 15.32 0.03 10.19
CA SER A 220 14.45 -1.02 9.61
C SER A 220 15.05 -1.66 8.35
N SER A 221 16.05 -1.02 7.75
CA SER A 221 16.71 -1.51 6.53
C SER A 221 18.17 -1.08 6.44
N LYS A 222 18.97 -1.82 5.66
CA LYS A 222 20.37 -1.46 5.38
C LYS A 222 20.49 -0.09 4.72
N THR A 223 19.62 0.21 3.77
CA THR A 223 19.60 1.49 3.04
C THR A 223 19.32 2.66 3.97
N GLU A 224 18.47 2.48 4.97
CA GLU A 224 18.22 3.49 6.00
C GLU A 224 19.49 3.74 6.84
N ALA A 225 20.15 2.68 7.31
CA ALA A 225 21.41 2.80 8.04
C ALA A 225 22.53 3.45 7.19
N GLU A 226 22.58 3.19 5.88
CA GLU A 226 23.56 3.79 4.96
C GLU A 226 23.46 5.32 4.88
N LYS A 227 22.26 5.90 5.03
CA LYS A 227 22.06 7.36 5.07
C LYS A 227 22.80 8.02 6.23
N TYR A 228 22.82 7.36 7.39
CA TYR A 228 23.44 7.89 8.61
C TYR A 228 24.92 7.48 8.75
N LEU A 229 25.36 6.42 8.06
CA LEU A 229 26.73 5.90 8.16
C LEU A 229 27.79 6.96 7.84
N GLN A 230 27.57 7.80 6.84
CA GLN A 230 28.55 8.84 6.46
C GLN A 230 28.72 9.88 7.57
N GLU A 231 27.63 10.28 8.21
CA GLU A 231 27.67 11.22 9.33
C GLU A 231 28.38 10.60 10.55
N VAL A 232 28.08 9.33 10.87
CA VAL A 232 28.77 8.59 11.93
C VAL A 232 30.27 8.50 11.65
N LYS A 233 30.66 8.22 10.41
CA LYS A 233 32.08 8.15 10.01
C LYS A 233 32.83 9.46 10.17
N GLN A 234 32.14 10.58 9.94
CA GLN A 234 32.73 11.91 10.05
C GLN A 234 32.79 12.41 11.49
N LYS A 235 31.71 12.21 12.26
CA LYS A 235 31.53 12.81 13.59
C LYS A 235 32.05 11.93 14.73
N ILE A 236 32.08 10.60 14.54
CA ILE A 236 32.44 9.65 15.59
C ILE A 236 33.71 8.90 15.22
N ASN A 237 33.65 8.05 14.20
CA ASN A 237 34.78 7.19 13.85
C ASN A 237 34.75 6.75 12.38
N LYS A 238 35.84 7.00 11.65
CA LYS A 238 35.97 6.69 10.23
C LYS A 238 35.80 5.20 9.90
N THR A 239 36.02 4.31 10.87
CA THR A 239 35.89 2.85 10.69
C THR A 239 34.50 2.31 11.00
N ALA A 240 33.51 3.15 11.26
CA ALA A 240 32.15 2.71 11.52
C ALA A 240 31.58 1.87 10.37
N TYR A 241 30.75 0.86 10.69
CA TYR A 241 30.22 -0.08 9.72
C TYR A 241 28.81 -0.55 10.08
N ILE A 242 28.10 -1.04 9.06
CA ILE A 242 26.72 -1.51 9.17
C ILE A 242 26.70 -3.02 9.34
N VAL A 243 25.83 -3.51 10.23
CA VAL A 243 25.59 -4.94 10.44
C VAL A 243 24.11 -5.23 10.59
N ASN A 244 23.69 -6.42 10.19
CA ASN A 244 22.36 -6.92 10.53
C ASN A 244 22.39 -7.44 11.98
N LYS A 245 21.35 -7.12 12.76
CA LYS A 245 21.23 -7.46 14.17
C LYS A 245 21.44 -8.94 14.41
N ASN A 246 20.69 -9.81 13.74
CA ASN A 246 20.69 -11.25 14.03
C ASN A 246 21.99 -11.93 13.62
N SER A 247 22.63 -11.46 12.55
CA SER A 247 23.91 -12.02 12.11
C SER A 247 25.07 -11.53 12.99
N TRP A 248 24.95 -10.32 13.54
CA TRP A 248 25.96 -9.76 14.42
C TRP A 248 25.80 -10.19 15.87
N CYS A 249 24.57 -10.33 16.35
CA CYS A 249 24.24 -10.72 17.71
C CYS A 249 22.99 -11.58 17.74
N ARG A 250 23.13 -12.86 18.10
CA ARG A 250 21.99 -13.78 18.07
C ARG A 250 21.03 -13.54 19.23
N GLN A 251 21.58 -13.18 20.39
CA GLN A 251 20.80 -12.94 21.59
C GLN A 251 21.34 -11.73 22.35
N LEU A 252 20.44 -10.80 22.70
CA LEU A 252 20.73 -9.68 23.57
C LEU A 252 20.13 -9.95 24.96
N GLU A 253 20.94 -9.71 25.98
CA GLU A 253 20.53 -9.78 27.38
C GLU A 253 20.83 -8.45 28.08
N ASN A 254 20.04 -8.12 29.10
CA ASN A 254 20.32 -6.96 29.94
C ASN A 254 21.43 -7.31 30.94
N GLY A 255 22.56 -6.62 30.85
CA GLY A 255 23.57 -6.60 31.92
C GLY A 255 23.35 -5.44 32.87
N ASP A 256 24.17 -5.37 33.93
CA ASP A 256 24.05 -4.34 34.97
C ASP A 256 24.29 -2.91 34.45
N GLU A 257 25.18 -2.74 33.46
CA GLU A 257 25.57 -1.43 32.93
C GLU A 257 25.26 -1.24 31.44
N CYS A 258 25.07 -2.31 30.69
CA CYS A 258 24.84 -2.27 29.24
C CYS A 258 24.22 -3.57 28.71
N LEU A 259 23.81 -3.58 27.44
CA LEU A 259 23.33 -4.79 26.78
C LEU A 259 24.50 -5.75 26.53
N ILE A 260 24.27 -7.05 26.71
CA ILE A 260 25.27 -8.10 26.47
C ILE A 260 24.84 -8.92 25.27
N CYS A 261 25.75 -9.05 24.31
CA CYS A 261 25.59 -9.91 23.15
C CYS A 261 26.17 -11.31 23.41
N LYS A 262 25.33 -12.34 23.26
CA LYS A 262 25.73 -13.76 23.32
C LYS A 262 25.76 -14.42 21.95
#